data_AF-A0A3S3FL27-F1
#
_entry.id   AF-A0A3S3FL27-F1
#
_cell.length_a   1.000
_cell.length_b   1.000
_cell.length_c   1.000
_cell.angle_alpha   90.00
_cell.angle_beta   90.00
_cell.angle_gamma   90.00
#
_symmetry.space_group_name_H-M   'P 1'
#
loop_
_entity.id
_entity.type
_entity.pdbx_description
1 polymer ?
#
loop_
_entity_poly.entity_id
_entity_poly.type
_entity_poly.pdbx_seq_one_letter_code
_entity_poly.pdbx_strand_id
1 'polypeptide(L)' 'MSTFFLAAGFIIMLSACGRRAYLDFTGRWVPIEGYVFGAIVGFIGALLILIGILLAAAP' A
#
# COMPACT_ATOMS: atom_id res chain seq x y z
N MET A 1 18.24 2.60 -7.17
CA MET A 1 16.87 2.93 -7.65
C MET A 1 15.84 1.92 -7.14
N SER A 2 16.08 0.60 -7.23
CA SER A 2 15.18 -0.44 -6.68
C SER A 2 14.79 -0.26 -5.21
N THR A 3 15.75 0.08 -4.34
CA THR A 3 15.53 0.32 -2.91
C THR A 3 14.52 1.44 -2.61
N PHE A 4 14.48 2.48 -3.44
CA PHE A 4 13.51 3.56 -3.32
C PHE A 4 12.08 3.06 -3.60
N PHE A 5 11.89 2.32 -4.69
CA PHE A 5 10.59 1.75 -5.05
C PHE A 5 10.08 0.76 -4.01
N LEU A 6 10.96 -0.09 -3.49
CA LEU A 6 10.64 -1.01 -2.40
C LEU A 6 10.20 -0.25 -1.14
N ALA A 7 10.99 0.71 -0.67
CA ALA A 7 10.68 1.48 0.52
C ALA A 7 9.36 2.25 0.39
N ALA A 8 9.18 2.98 -0.71
CA ALA A 8 7.94 3.72 -0.98
C ALA A 8 6.73 2.79 -1.04
N GLY A 9 6.85 1.66 -1.75
CA GLY A 9 5.78 0.68 -1.86
C GLY A 9 5.39 0.07 -0.51
N PHE A 10 6.37 -0.31 0.33
CA PHE A 10 6.11 -0.83 1.67
C PHE A 10 5.45 0.21 2.59
N ILE A 11 5.90 1.47 2.58
CA ILE A 11 5.32 2.54 3.40
C ILE A 11 3.84 2.74 3.05
N ILE A 12 3.52 2.81 1.75
CA ILE A 12 2.15 2.97 1.26
C ILE A 12 1.28 1.77 1.67
N MET A 13 1.80 0.55 1.48
CA MET A 13 1.10 -0.69 1.82
C MET A 13 0.79 -0.76 3.32
N LEU A 14 1.79 -0.50 4.18
CA LEU A 14 1.63 -0.48 5.63
C LEU A 14 0.65 0.60 6.08
N SER A 15 0.66 1.76 5.43
CA SER A 15 -0.28 2.84 5.75
C SER A 15 -1.73 2.47 5.41
N ALA A 16 -1.96 1.84 4.25
CA ALA A 16 -3.28 1.37 3.83
C ALA A 16 -3.81 0.25 4.75
N CYS A 17 -2.97 -0.74 5.05
CA CYS A 17 -3.30 -1.82 5.99
C CYS A 17 -3.54 -1.28 7.42
N GLY A 18 -2.68 -0.39 7.89
CA GLY A 18 -2.79 0.23 9.22
C GLY A 18 -4.08 1.03 9.37
N ARG A 19 -4.47 1.79 8.33
CA ARG A 19 -5.78 2.47 8.31
C ARG A 19 -6.93 1.48 8.39
N ARG A 20 -6.91 0.39 7.62
CA ARG A 20 -7.97 -0.63 7.66
C ARG A 20 -8.08 -1.27 9.04
N ALA A 21 -6.96 -1.71 9.61
CA ALA A 21 -6.91 -2.26 10.94
C ALA A 21 -7.46 -1.28 11.99
N TYR A 22 -7.08 0.00 11.92
CA TYR A 22 -7.59 1.03 12.82
C TYR A 22 -9.12 1.18 12.74
N LEU A 23 -9.69 1.18 11.55
CA LEU A 23 -11.14 1.26 11.36
C LEU A 23 -11.85 0.02 11.92
N ASP A 24 -11.27 -1.15 11.73
CA ASP A 24 -11.80 -2.42 12.25
C ASP A 24 -11.77 -2.44 13.79
N PHE A 25 -10.69 -1.97 14.41
CA PHE A 25 -10.58 -1.88 15.88
C PHE A 25 -11.50 -0.81 16.49
N THR A 26 -11.68 0.32 15.80
CA THR A 26 -12.48 1.44 16.33
C THR A 26 -13.95 1.37 15.98
N GLY A 27 -14.36 0.43 15.13
CA GLY A 27 -15.75 0.30 14.66
C GLY A 27 -16.25 1.54 13.91
N ARG A 28 -15.35 2.41 13.44
CA ARG A 28 -15.73 3.64 12.75
C ARG A 28 -16.29 3.31 11.38
N TRP A 29 -17.52 3.76 11.13
CA TRP A 29 -18.13 3.63 9.81
C TRP A 29 -17.36 4.48 8.79
N VAL A 30 -17.05 3.87 7.65
CA VAL A 30 -16.44 4.54 6.51
C VAL A 30 -17.31 4.29 5.29
N PRO A 31 -17.58 5.33 4.49
CA PRO A 31 -18.33 5.17 3.25
C PRO A 31 -17.62 4.19 2.30
N ILE A 32 -18.38 3.52 1.43
CA ILE A 32 -17.85 2.49 0.50
C ILE A 32 -16.71 3.05 -0.34
N GLU A 33 -16.82 4.30 -0.76
CA GLU A 33 -15.81 5.07 -1.49
C GLU A 33 -14.47 5.14 -0.74
N GLY A 34 -14.51 5.20 0.60
CA GLY A 34 -13.33 5.21 1.45
C GLY A 34 -12.63 3.85 1.56
N TYR A 35 -13.33 2.75 1.27
CA TYR A 35 -12.73 1.42 1.10
C TYR A 35 -12.10 1.26 -0.28
N VAL A 36 -12.78 1.75 -1.32
CA VAL A 36 -12.26 1.77 -2.69
C VAL A 36 -10.97 2.58 -2.76
N PHE A 37 -10.95 3.77 -2.16
CA PHE A 37 -9.74 4.60 -2.11
C PHE A 37 -8.58 3.90 -1.40
N GLY A 38 -8.86 3.24 -0.27
CA GLY A 38 -7.85 2.43 0.44
C GLY A 38 -7.28 1.29 -0.41
N ALA A 39 -8.14 0.60 -1.17
CA ALA A 39 -7.73 -0.46 -2.07
C ALA A 39 -6.86 0.06 -3.24
N ILE A 40 -7.21 1.21 -3.82
CA ILE A 40 -6.41 1.87 -4.87
C ILE A 40 -5.02 2.23 -4.34
N VAL A 41 -4.94 2.82 -3.15
CA VAL A 41 -3.65 3.18 -2.53
C VAL A 41 -2.82 1.92 -2.25
N GLY A 42 -3.44 0.85 -1.73
CA GLY A 42 -2.77 -0.44 -1.55
C GLY A 42 -2.26 -1.05 -2.86
N PHE A 43 -3.04 -0.96 -3.93
CA PHE A 43 -2.65 -1.41 -5.27
C PHE A 43 -1.42 -0.66 -5.80
N ILE A 44 -1.38 0.67 -5.63
CA ILE A 44 -0.21 1.49 -6.00
C ILE A 44 1.03 1.04 -5.21
N GLY A 45 0.89 0.82 -3.90
CA GLY A 45 1.97 0.31 -3.06
C GLY A 45 2.51 -1.03 -3.56
N ALA A 46 1.63 -1.98 -3.87
CA ALA A 46 2.02 -3.28 -4.42
C ALA A 46 2.73 -3.17 -5.78
N LEU A 47 2.29 -2.25 -6.64
CA LEU A 47 2.90 -2.01 -7.95
C LEU A 47 4.31 -1.44 -7.83
N LEU A 48 4.53 -0.52 -6.88
CA LEU A 48 5.86 0.00 -6.57
C LEU A 48 6.80 -1.10 -6.02
N ILE A 49 6.29 -1.99 -5.16
CA ILE A 49 7.07 -3.14 -4.68
C ILE A 49 7.46 -4.04 -5.86
N LEU A 50 6.52 -4.37 -6.75
CA LEU A 50 6.78 -5.18 -7.94
C LEU A 50 7.87 -4.55 -8.81
N ILE A 51 7.78 -3.25 -9.11
CA ILE A 51 8.81 -2.52 -9.87
C ILE A 51 10.16 -2.59 -9.15
N GLY A 52 10.16 -2.39 -7.83
CA GLY A 52 11.36 -2.49 -7.00
C GLY A 52 12.04 -3.86 -7.06
N ILE A 53 11.26 -4.94 -7.03
CA ILE A 53 11.73 -6.33 -7.17
C ILE A 53 12.31 -6.53 -8.58
N LEU A 54 11.60 -6.13 -9.62
CA LEU A 54 12.05 -6.27 -11.02
C LEU A 54 13.36 -5.51 -11.27
N LEU A 55 13.51 -4.30 -10.73
CA LEU A 55 14.73 -3.51 -10.83
C LEU A 55 15.88 -4.09 -10.00
N ALA A 56 15.60 -4.78 -8.90
CA ALA A 56 16.62 -5.46 -8.11
C ALA A 56 17.09 -6.77 -8.76
N ALA A 57 16.23 -7.41 -9.54
CA ALA A 57 16.54 -8.64 -10.28
C ALA A 57 17.23 -8.39 -11.63
N ALA A 58 17.19 -7.15 -12.14
CA ALA A 58 17.96 -6.76 -13.31
C ALA A 58 19.47 -6.72 -12.93
N PRO A 59 20.35 -7.34 -13.74
CA PRO A 59 21.80 -7.37 -13.50
C PRO A 59 22.46 -5.99 -13.62
#